data_AF-A0A7W9DGI0-F1
#
_entry.id   AF-A0A7W9DGI0-F1
#
_cell.length_a   1.000
_cell.length_b   1.000
_cell.length_c   1.000
_cell.angle_alpha   90.00
_cell.angle_beta   90.00
_cell.angle_gamma   90.00
#
_symmetry.space_group_name_H-M   'P 1'
#
loop_
_entity.id
_entity.type
_entity.pdbx_description
1 polymer ?
#
loop_
_entity_poly.entity_id
_entity_poly.type
_entity_poly.pdbx_seq_one_letter_code
_entity_poly.pdbx_strand_id
1 'polypeptide(L)'
;MLATLLLSAAVNAAPIPFDATQLSGSWSDSVNTSSVCEEARHFSRMQLSDDHQRLAIFNDRTWKSSLGTTNRFAATVLAETERSLTIRYDNETRRDPSGKLVEWQLIIVAPGVYRWREADWPEGKVNGVVGIRCSL
;
A
#
# COMPACT_ATOMS: atom_id res chain seq x y z
N MET A 1 38.15 1.84 43.87
CA MET A 1 37.21 2.46 42.90
C MET A 1 36.64 1.33 42.05
N LEU A 2 35.36 0.99 42.21
CA LEU A 2 34.67 0.04 41.31
C LEU A 2 33.96 0.87 40.23
N ALA A 3 34.29 0.60 38.96
CA ALA A 3 33.61 1.19 37.82
C ALA A 3 32.43 0.29 37.42
N THR A 4 31.22 0.79 37.56
CA THR A 4 29.99 0.09 37.17
C THR A 4 29.76 0.32 35.67
N LEU A 5 29.91 -0.72 34.87
CA LEU A 5 29.52 -0.72 33.45
C LEU A 5 28.00 -0.84 33.34
N LEU A 6 27.34 0.24 32.90
CA LEU A 6 25.92 0.23 32.54
C LEU A 6 25.77 -0.37 31.13
N LEU A 7 25.26 -1.60 31.05
CA LEU A 7 24.75 -2.14 29.78
C LEU A 7 23.40 -1.51 29.48
N SER A 8 23.35 -0.60 28.51
CA SER A 8 22.10 -0.13 27.92
C SER A 8 21.50 -1.24 27.05
N ALA A 9 20.47 -1.92 27.55
CA ALA A 9 19.64 -2.78 26.72
C ALA A 9 18.82 -1.88 25.77
N ALA A 10 19.10 -1.95 24.47
CA ALA A 10 18.25 -1.36 23.46
C ALA A 10 16.91 -2.11 23.49
N VAL A 11 15.86 -1.44 23.97
CA VAL A 11 14.51 -1.97 23.90
C VAL A 11 14.07 -1.88 22.44
N ASN A 12 14.12 -2.99 21.72
CA ASN A 12 13.48 -3.08 20.40
C ASN A 12 11.98 -2.99 20.60
N ALA A 13 11.40 -1.81 20.39
CA ALA A 13 9.95 -1.66 20.33
C ALA A 13 9.39 -2.59 19.26
N ALA A 14 8.32 -3.31 19.60
CA ALA A 14 7.60 -4.09 18.60
C ALA A 14 7.11 -3.16 17.49
N PRO A 15 7.20 -3.57 16.21
CA PRO A 15 6.67 -2.78 15.10
C PRO A 15 5.20 -2.45 15.36
N ILE A 16 4.82 -1.19 15.19
CA ILE A 16 3.42 -0.77 15.27
C ILE A 16 2.72 -1.33 14.02
N PRO A 17 1.64 -2.12 14.18
CA PRO A 17 0.92 -2.69 13.05
C PRO A 17 0.22 -1.59 12.24
N PHE A 18 -0.13 -1.91 11.00
CA PHE A 18 -0.84 -0.97 10.14
C PHE A 18 -2.27 -0.75 10.65
N ASP A 19 -2.68 0.50 10.88
CA ASP A 19 -4.07 0.79 11.21
C ASP A 19 -4.96 0.70 9.96
N ALA A 20 -5.84 -0.30 9.89
CA ALA A 20 -6.76 -0.52 8.78
C ALA A 20 -7.70 0.67 8.50
N THR A 21 -7.98 1.53 9.49
CA THR A 21 -8.79 2.73 9.28
C THR A 21 -8.12 3.74 8.34
N GLN A 22 -6.80 3.63 8.13
CA GLN A 22 -6.09 4.42 7.12
C GLN A 22 -6.56 4.12 5.69
N LEU A 23 -7.16 2.96 5.43
CA LEU A 23 -7.72 2.59 4.12
C LEU A 23 -9.17 3.04 3.93
N SER A 24 -9.81 3.57 4.97
CA SER A 24 -11.22 3.97 4.92
C SER A 24 -11.51 5.00 3.83
N GLY A 25 -12.76 4.98 3.33
CA GLY A 25 -13.27 5.90 2.32
C GLY A 25 -13.18 5.37 0.89
N SER A 26 -13.45 6.27 -0.04
CA SER A 26 -13.30 6.06 -1.48
C SER A 26 -12.02 6.73 -1.95
N TRP A 27 -11.28 6.10 -2.86
CA TRP A 27 -10.00 6.58 -3.34
C TRP A 27 -10.04 6.77 -4.85
N SER A 28 -9.41 7.82 -5.34
CA SER A 28 -9.16 8.00 -6.76
C SER A 28 -7.70 8.32 -7.02
N ASP A 29 -7.20 7.84 -8.15
CA ASP A 29 -5.81 8.01 -8.55
C ASP A 29 -5.65 9.30 -9.36
N SER A 30 -4.84 10.21 -8.83
CA SER A 30 -4.34 11.37 -9.55
C SER A 30 -3.15 10.98 -10.40
N VAL A 31 -3.37 10.94 -11.71
CA VAL A 31 -2.34 10.66 -12.73
C VAL A 31 -1.98 11.90 -13.57
N ASN A 32 -2.69 13.02 -13.37
CA ASN A 32 -2.55 14.27 -14.09
C ASN A 32 -3.06 15.45 -13.23
N THR A 33 -3.15 16.65 -13.79
CA THR A 33 -3.63 17.86 -13.08
C THR A 33 -5.16 18.02 -13.06
N SER A 34 -5.90 17.02 -13.54
CA SER A 34 -7.38 17.06 -13.52
C SER A 34 -7.90 16.87 -12.09
N SER A 35 -9.10 17.38 -11.85
CA SER A 35 -9.82 17.14 -10.60
C SER A 35 -9.94 15.64 -10.30
N VAL A 36 -9.64 15.27 -9.06
CA VAL A 36 -9.43 13.86 -8.67
C VAL A 36 -10.68 13.23 -8.08
N CYS A 37 -11.58 14.03 -7.50
CA CYS A 37 -12.78 13.56 -6.79
C CYS A 37 -14.06 14.01 -7.51
N GLU A 38 -14.26 13.53 -8.73
CA GLU A 38 -15.46 13.80 -9.54
C GLU A 38 -16.06 12.48 -10.03
N GLU A 39 -17.38 12.42 -10.27
CA GLU A 39 -18.10 11.18 -10.62
C GLU A 39 -17.54 10.44 -11.84
N ALA A 40 -16.95 11.18 -12.79
CA ALA A 40 -16.34 10.59 -13.98
C ALA A 40 -15.07 9.76 -13.65
N ARG A 41 -14.44 9.98 -12.51
CA ARG A 41 -13.19 9.32 -12.10
C ARG A 41 -13.44 7.88 -11.65
N HIS A 42 -12.38 7.08 -11.70
CA HIS A 42 -12.41 5.74 -11.16
C HIS A 42 -12.25 5.82 -9.65
N PHE A 43 -13.11 5.10 -8.95
CA PHE A 43 -13.08 5.03 -7.50
C PHE A 43 -12.74 3.61 -7.06
N SER A 44 -11.89 3.52 -6.06
CA SER A 44 -11.55 2.27 -5.40
C SER A 44 -11.82 2.33 -3.90
N ARG A 45 -12.15 1.18 -3.33
CA ARG A 45 -12.20 0.95 -1.88
C ARG A 45 -11.23 -0.16 -1.55
N MET A 46 -10.59 -0.06 -0.39
CA MET A 46 -9.61 -1.03 0.07
C MET A 46 -10.04 -1.60 1.41
N GLN A 47 -9.84 -2.90 1.59
CA GLN A 47 -10.18 -3.61 2.82
C GLN A 47 -9.04 -4.57 3.18
N LEU A 48 -8.44 -4.33 4.35
CA LEU A 48 -7.52 -5.26 5.00
C LEU A 48 -8.35 -6.29 5.80
N SER A 49 -7.99 -7.57 5.72
CA SER A 49 -8.60 -8.61 6.54
C SER A 49 -8.25 -8.46 8.01
N ASP A 50 -9.09 -8.99 8.91
CA ASP A 50 -8.89 -8.89 10.37
C ASP A 50 -7.56 -9.51 10.84
N ASP A 51 -7.05 -10.51 10.11
CA ASP A 51 -5.76 -11.17 10.35
C ASP A 51 -4.56 -10.47 9.66
N HIS A 52 -4.82 -9.36 8.96
CA HIS A 52 -3.87 -8.58 8.17
C HIS A 52 -3.15 -9.38 7.07
N GLN A 53 -3.63 -10.57 6.70
CA GLN A 53 -2.97 -11.41 5.69
C GLN A 53 -3.38 -11.05 4.26
N ARG A 54 -4.51 -10.36 4.09
CA ARG A 54 -5.14 -10.16 2.77
C ARG A 54 -5.60 -8.71 2.59
N LEU A 55 -5.30 -8.15 1.42
CA LEU A 55 -5.84 -6.88 0.97
C LEU A 55 -6.78 -7.13 -0.21
N ALA A 56 -8.01 -6.63 -0.11
CA ALA A 56 -8.96 -6.58 -1.21
C ALA A 56 -9.10 -5.14 -1.72
N ILE A 57 -9.05 -4.96 -3.05
CA ILE A 57 -9.26 -3.68 -3.72
C ILE A 57 -10.48 -3.81 -4.63
N PHE A 58 -11.50 -2.98 -4.39
CA PHE A 58 -12.76 -2.96 -5.11
C PHE A 58 -12.87 -1.69 -5.91
N ASN A 59 -12.98 -1.79 -7.23
CA ASN A 59 -13.18 -0.66 -8.12
C ASN A 59 -14.67 -0.53 -8.47
N ASP A 60 -15.12 0.70 -8.66
CA ASP A 60 -16.49 1.04 -9.05
C ASP A 60 -16.85 0.53 -10.46
N ARG A 61 -15.84 0.28 -11.30
CA ARG A 61 -16.01 -0.28 -12.65
C ARG A 61 -14.90 -1.24 -13.02
N THR A 62 -15.20 -2.13 -13.97
CA THR A 62 -14.23 -3.07 -14.54
C THR A 62 -13.22 -2.32 -15.39
N TRP A 63 -11.94 -2.71 -15.29
CA TRP A 63 -10.91 -2.19 -16.18
C TRP A 63 -9.88 -3.27 -16.51
N LYS A 64 -9.16 -3.05 -17.61
CA LYS A 64 -8.12 -3.96 -18.11
C LYS A 64 -6.76 -3.53 -17.57
N SER A 65 -6.07 -4.44 -16.90
CA SER A 65 -4.73 -4.24 -16.35
C SER A 65 -3.79 -5.39 -16.74
N SER A 66 -2.53 -5.34 -16.31
CA SER A 66 -1.60 -6.46 -16.43
C SER A 66 -2.02 -7.69 -15.61
N LEU A 67 -2.90 -7.52 -14.62
CA LEU A 67 -3.44 -8.59 -13.78
C LEU A 67 -4.72 -9.22 -14.34
N GLY A 68 -5.15 -8.77 -15.52
CA GLY A 68 -6.39 -9.17 -16.18
C GLY A 68 -7.47 -8.10 -16.18
N THR A 69 -8.66 -8.48 -16.65
CA THR A 69 -9.86 -7.64 -16.70
C THR A 69 -10.75 -7.97 -15.51
N THR A 70 -10.84 -7.06 -14.55
CA THR A 70 -11.63 -7.24 -13.32
C THR A 70 -11.97 -5.88 -12.71
N ASN A 71 -12.96 -5.84 -11.83
CA ASN A 71 -13.17 -4.71 -10.92
C ASN A 71 -12.65 -5.01 -9.51
N ARG A 72 -12.24 -6.24 -9.22
CA ARG A 72 -11.74 -6.66 -7.91
C ARG A 72 -10.35 -7.25 -8.02
N PHE A 73 -9.43 -6.73 -7.21
CA PHE A 73 -8.11 -7.32 -6.99
C PHE A 73 -7.99 -7.84 -5.58
N ALA A 74 -7.19 -8.88 -5.42
CA ALA A 74 -6.81 -9.44 -4.15
C ALA A 74 -5.29 -9.61 -4.10
N ALA A 75 -4.73 -9.44 -2.91
CA ALA A 75 -3.31 -9.55 -2.66
C ALA A 75 -3.03 -10.18 -1.30
N THR A 76 -1.93 -10.90 -1.21
CA THR A 76 -1.33 -11.32 0.07
C THR A 76 -0.51 -10.17 0.64
N VAL A 77 -0.68 -9.88 1.92
CA VAL A 77 0.19 -8.98 2.67
C VAL A 77 1.42 -9.75 3.12
N LEU A 78 2.60 -9.24 2.77
CA LEU A 78 3.89 -9.87 3.05
C LEU A 78 4.61 -9.23 4.23
N ALA A 79 4.39 -7.92 4.42
CA ALA A 79 4.92 -7.16 5.53
C ALA A 79 4.06 -5.91 5.75
N GLU A 80 4.13 -5.37 6.97
CA GLU A 80 3.47 -4.13 7.31
C GLU A 80 4.34 -3.26 8.22
N THR A 81 4.05 -1.96 8.19
CA THR A 81 4.52 -0.97 9.15
C THR A 81 3.31 -0.12 9.55
N GLU A 82 3.50 0.82 10.47
CA GLU A 82 2.47 1.80 10.84
C GLU A 82 1.83 2.48 9.62
N ARG A 83 2.59 2.69 8.54
CA ARG A 83 2.18 3.51 7.39
C ARG A 83 2.21 2.80 6.05
N SER A 84 2.56 1.51 6.00
CA SER A 84 2.64 0.80 4.73
C SER A 84 2.24 -0.66 4.80
N LEU A 85 1.66 -1.14 3.70
CA LEU A 85 1.48 -2.57 3.43
C LEU A 85 2.35 -2.95 2.24
N THR A 86 3.23 -3.95 2.42
CA THR A 86 3.89 -4.63 1.31
C THR A 86 3.01 -5.80 0.90
N ILE A 87 2.62 -5.85 -0.36
CA ILE A 87 1.68 -6.82 -0.91
C ILE A 87 2.22 -7.49 -2.15
N ARG A 88 1.66 -8.66 -2.46
CA ARG A 88 1.78 -9.29 -3.78
C ARG A 88 0.39 -9.67 -4.29
N TYR A 89 0.05 -9.18 -5.48
CA TYR A 89 -1.21 -9.53 -6.12
C TYR A 89 -1.29 -11.03 -6.44
N ASP A 90 -2.48 -11.62 -6.30
CA ASP A 90 -2.68 -13.06 -6.50
C ASP A 90 -2.30 -13.54 -7.92
N ASN A 91 -2.55 -12.71 -8.93
CA ASN A 91 -2.26 -12.99 -10.34
C ASN A 91 -1.00 -12.24 -10.83
N GLU A 92 -0.07 -11.90 -9.94
CA GLU A 92 1.17 -11.24 -10.34
C GLU A 92 2.02 -12.17 -11.23
N THR A 93 2.43 -11.65 -12.37
CA THR A 93 3.28 -12.37 -13.34
C THR A 93 4.55 -11.59 -13.69
N ARG A 94 4.60 -10.30 -13.34
CA ARG A 94 5.78 -9.46 -13.57
C ARG A 94 6.90 -9.91 -12.65
N ARG A 95 8.12 -9.81 -13.16
CA ARG A 95 9.33 -10.14 -12.42
C ARG A 95 10.19 -8.91 -12.22
N ASP A 96 10.76 -8.79 -11.03
CA ASP A 96 11.79 -7.81 -10.71
C ASP A 96 13.12 -8.16 -11.41
N PRO A 97 14.16 -7.29 -11.35
CA PRO A 97 15.47 -7.58 -11.94
C PRO A 97 16.18 -8.82 -11.35
N SER A 98 15.77 -9.29 -10.17
CA SER A 98 16.27 -10.52 -9.54
C SER A 98 15.53 -11.79 -10.00
N GLY A 99 14.47 -11.63 -10.80
CA GLY A 99 13.62 -12.72 -11.30
C GLY A 99 12.50 -13.15 -10.35
N LYS A 100 12.31 -12.49 -9.20
CA LYS A 100 11.20 -12.75 -8.27
C LYS A 100 9.94 -12.04 -8.74
N LEU A 101 8.77 -12.49 -8.28
CA LEU A 101 7.52 -11.77 -8.56
C LEU A 101 7.56 -10.38 -7.93
N VAL A 102 7.06 -9.38 -8.66
CA VAL A 102 7.02 -8.01 -8.17
C VAL A 102 6.16 -7.92 -6.90
N GLU A 103 6.69 -7.22 -5.91
CA GLU A 103 5.99 -6.86 -4.68
C GLU A 103 5.73 -5.35 -4.70
N TRP A 104 4.56 -4.95 -4.22
CA TRP A 104 4.12 -3.55 -4.22
C TRP A 104 4.00 -3.06 -2.79
N GLN A 105 4.38 -1.81 -2.56
CA GLN A 105 4.16 -1.15 -1.28
C GLN A 105 3.10 -0.06 -1.45
N LEU A 106 1.99 -0.21 -0.72
CA LEU A 106 1.02 0.85 -0.48
C LEU A 106 1.52 1.66 0.70
N ILE A 107 1.73 2.97 0.53
CA ILE A 107 2.26 3.84 1.58
C ILE A 107 1.29 4.99 1.83
N ILE A 108 0.81 5.13 3.06
CA ILE A 108 0.02 6.27 3.49
C ILE A 108 0.99 7.40 3.87
N VAL A 109 1.16 8.37 2.97
CA VAL A 109 2.12 9.46 3.15
C VAL A 109 1.54 10.62 3.97
N ALA A 110 0.22 10.78 3.95
CA ALA A 110 -0.52 11.73 4.77
C ALA A 110 -1.98 11.24 4.94
N PRO A 111 -2.75 11.76 5.91
CA PRO A 111 -4.19 11.47 5.98
C PRO A 111 -4.85 11.75 4.62
N GLY A 112 -5.51 10.72 4.06
CA GLY A 112 -6.17 10.81 2.76
C GLY A 112 -5.24 10.83 1.53
N VAL A 113 -3.94 10.54 1.68
CA VAL A 113 -2.99 10.47 0.56
C VAL A 113 -2.16 9.19 0.64
N TYR A 114 -2.16 8.40 -0.44
CA TYR A 114 -1.27 7.26 -0.59
C TYR A 114 -0.37 7.34 -1.82
N ARG A 115 0.69 6.53 -1.79
CA ARG A 115 1.60 6.27 -2.92
C ARG A 115 1.78 4.78 -3.13
N TRP A 116 2.06 4.41 -4.37
CA TRP A 116 2.49 3.07 -4.75
C TRP A 116 3.96 3.09 -5.16
N ARG A 117 4.69 2.03 -4.81
CA ARG A 117 6.02 1.73 -5.34
C ARG A 117 6.23 0.24 -5.44
N GLU A 118 7.15 -0.18 -6.30
CA GLU A 118 7.69 -1.54 -6.23
C GLU A 118 8.66 -1.62 -5.04
N ALA A 119 8.65 -2.76 -4.34
CA ALA A 119 9.43 -2.93 -3.13
C ALA A 119 10.94 -2.88 -3.38
N ASP A 120 11.38 -3.31 -4.57
CA ASP A 120 12.78 -3.40 -5.00
C ASP A 120 13.39 -2.05 -5.44
N TRP A 121 12.56 -1.02 -5.63
CA TRP A 121 13.07 0.31 -5.97
C TRP A 121 13.94 0.86 -4.83
N PRO A 122 14.78 1.88 -5.09
CA PRO A 122 15.47 2.58 -4.01
C PRO A 122 14.46 3.22 -3.04
N GLU A 123 14.86 3.37 -1.78
CA GLU A 123 14.05 4.04 -0.76
C GLU A 123 13.68 5.47 -1.21
N GLY A 124 12.45 5.89 -0.92
CA GLY A 124 11.93 7.20 -1.33
C GLY A 124 11.47 7.28 -2.80
N LYS A 125 11.76 6.28 -3.65
CA LYS A 125 11.20 6.23 -5.01
C LYS A 125 9.77 5.71 -4.99
N VAL A 126 8.86 6.47 -5.60
CA VAL A 126 7.45 6.13 -5.80
C VAL A 126 7.05 6.34 -7.25
N ASN A 127 5.93 5.76 -7.66
CA ASN A 127 5.43 5.95 -9.01
C ASN A 127 4.84 7.36 -9.20
N GLY A 128 4.40 7.67 -10.42
CA GLY A 128 3.76 8.95 -10.73
C GLY A 128 2.33 9.10 -10.16
N VAL A 129 1.75 8.03 -9.60
CA VAL A 129 0.35 7.99 -9.15
C VAL A 129 0.25 8.49 -7.72
N VAL A 130 -0.71 9.37 -7.46
CA VAL A 130 -1.06 9.80 -6.10
C VAL A 130 -2.49 9.39 -5.82
N GLY A 131 -2.70 8.50 -4.85
CA GLY A 131 -4.03 8.16 -4.40
C GLY A 131 -4.58 9.23 -3.47
N ILE A 132 -5.76 9.76 -3.78
CA ILE A 132 -6.45 10.77 -2.98
C ILE A 132 -7.74 10.16 -2.45
N ARG A 133 -7.95 10.26 -1.13
CA ARG A 133 -9.21 9.91 -0.50
C ARG A 133 -10.24 10.97 -0.83
N CYS A 134 -11.33 10.55 -1.44
CA CYS A 134 -12.45 11.39 -1.77
C CYS A 134 -13.53 11.24 -0.70
N SER A 135 -14.07 12.38 -0.27
CA SER A 135 -15.32 12.47 0.47
C SER A 135 -16.45 12.27 -0.54
N LEU A 136 -17.00 11.06 -0.61
CA LEU A 136 -18.30 10.85 -1.24
C LEU A 136 -19.36 10.90 -0.15
#